data_AF-A0A9D5XSH6-F1
#
_entry.id   AF-A0A9D5XSH6-F1
#
_cell.length_a   1.000
_cell.length_b   1.000
_cell.length_c   1.000
_cell.angle_alpha   90.00
_cell.angle_beta   90.00
_cell.angle_gamma   90.00
#
_symmetry.space_group_name_H-M   'P 1'
#
loop_
_entity.id
_entity.type
_entity.pdbx_description
1 polymer ?
#
loop_
_entity_poly.entity_id
_entity_poly.type
_entity_poly.pdbx_seq_one_letter_code
_entity_poly.pdbx_strand_id
1 'polypeptide(L)'
;MNHLIPKPDIKEKSFQGTLAIGGIAGVVEGSMRYGFTLHTAFPGMMLTLTGAFLGGFTGFFIKDLVRTWCGRKPYRGVNNDGWTMGAFLGSFVGTLLQVMTSADGANLVVGSIVGAYLGAACGALPDEFVTPILSRMNENRPAE
;
A
#
# COMPACT_ATOMS: atom_id res chain seq x y z
N MET A 1 14.33 10.16 -29.42
CA MET A 1 14.29 8.78 -28.87
C MET A 1 13.84 8.78 -27.41
N ASN A 2 12.80 9.55 -27.03
CA ASN A 2 12.35 9.69 -25.63
C ASN A 2 11.10 8.85 -25.29
N HIS A 3 10.82 7.78 -26.04
CA HIS A 3 9.56 7.02 -25.97
C HIS A 3 9.66 5.59 -25.42
N LEU A 4 10.80 5.16 -24.85
CA LEU A 4 11.00 3.74 -24.52
C LEU A 4 10.64 3.32 -23.09
N ILE A 5 10.28 4.24 -22.20
CA ILE A 5 9.84 3.88 -20.84
C ILE A 5 8.43 4.44 -20.61
N PRO A 6 7.38 3.60 -20.57
CA PRO A 6 6.05 4.05 -20.20
C PRO A 6 6.09 4.68 -18.80
N LYS A 7 5.51 5.88 -18.64
CA LYS A 7 5.41 6.52 -17.33
C LYS A 7 4.59 5.59 -16.42
N PRO A 8 5.12 5.19 -15.25
CA PRO A 8 4.41 4.28 -14.37
C PRO A 8 3.12 4.93 -13.87
N ASP A 9 2.05 4.14 -13.91
CA ASP A 9 0.74 4.56 -13.42
C ASP A 9 0.78 4.75 -11.89
N ILE A 10 -0.17 5.50 -11.33
CA ILE A 10 -0.25 5.80 -9.89
C ILE A 10 -0.33 4.51 -9.08
N LYS A 11 -1.04 3.51 -9.60
CA LYS A 11 -1.10 2.17 -9.03
C LYS A 11 0.27 1.49 -8.96
N GLU A 12 1.03 1.53 -10.05
CA GLU A 12 2.37 0.94 -10.10
C GLU A 12 3.33 1.67 -9.16
N LYS A 13 3.26 3.01 -9.10
CA LYS A 13 4.04 3.80 -8.14
C LYS A 13 3.71 3.46 -6.70
N SER A 14 2.43 3.32 -6.37
CA SER A 14 1.99 2.96 -5.02
C SER A 14 2.40 1.53 -4.65
N PHE A 15 2.31 0.60 -5.61
CA PHE A 15 2.80 -0.76 -5.44
C PHE A 15 4.32 -0.79 -5.19
N GLN A 16 5.11 -0.12 -6.03
CA GLN A 16 6.57 -0.01 -5.87
C GLN A 16 6.92 0.69 -4.56
N GLY A 17 6.18 1.71 -4.16
CA GLY A 17 6.34 2.40 -2.88
C GLY A 17 6.10 1.47 -1.69
N THR A 18 5.06 0.65 -1.75
CA THR A 18 4.76 -0.35 -0.70
C THR A 18 5.89 -1.36 -0.56
N LEU A 19 6.42 -1.85 -1.69
CA LEU A 19 7.60 -2.73 -1.70
C LEU A 19 8.82 -2.02 -1.13
N ALA A 20 9.11 -0.79 -1.57
CA ALA A 20 10.25 -0.04 -1.09
C ALA A 20 10.23 0.12 0.44
N ILE A 21 9.06 0.47 1.02
CA ILE A 21 8.91 0.62 2.46
C ILE A 21 9.11 -0.71 3.18
N GLY A 22 8.48 -1.79 2.71
CA GLY A 22 8.67 -3.12 3.31
C GLY A 22 10.11 -3.60 3.24
N GLY A 23 10.79 -3.33 2.12
CA GLY A 23 12.20 -3.65 1.93
C GLY A 23 13.11 -2.86 2.86
N ILE A 24 12.89 -1.55 2.99
CA ILE A 24 13.65 -0.69 3.91
C ILE A 24 13.42 -1.14 5.35
N ALA A 25 12.17 -1.39 5.76
CA ALA A 25 11.84 -1.89 7.09
C ALA A 25 12.58 -3.22 7.39
N GLY A 26 12.61 -4.14 6.42
CA GLY A 26 13.33 -5.41 6.52
C GLY A 26 14.86 -5.24 6.62
N VAL A 27 15.46 -4.35 5.82
CA VAL A 27 16.90 -4.06 5.88
C VAL A 27 17.27 -3.43 7.21
N VAL A 28 16.52 -2.42 7.66
CA VAL A 28 16.81 -1.71 8.91
C VAL A 28 16.67 -2.67 10.10
N GLU A 29 15.55 -3.39 10.21
CA GLU A 29 15.35 -4.33 11.32
C GLU A 29 16.37 -5.48 11.31
N GLY A 30 16.68 -6.03 10.13
CA GLY A 30 17.72 -7.05 9.98
C GLY A 30 19.10 -6.52 10.36
N SER A 31 19.41 -5.28 9.94
CA SER A 31 20.70 -4.64 10.20
C SER A 31 20.93 -4.36 11.68
N MET A 32 19.87 -4.00 12.41
CA MET A 32 19.93 -3.79 13.85
C MET A 32 20.15 -5.09 14.63
N ARG A 33 19.63 -6.23 14.14
CA ARG A 33 19.76 -7.53 14.81
C ARG A 33 21.05 -8.29 14.49
N TYR A 34 21.48 -8.27 13.23
CA TYR A 34 22.53 -9.17 12.73
C TYR A 34 23.71 -8.44 12.06
N GLY A 35 23.75 -7.10 12.12
CA GLY A 35 24.66 -6.28 11.31
C GLY A 35 24.14 -6.12 9.87
N PHE A 36 24.79 -5.32 9.02
CA PHE A 36 24.25 -4.94 7.70
C PHE A 36 23.88 -6.17 6.84
N THR A 37 22.57 -6.40 6.66
CA THR A 37 22.02 -7.54 5.91
C THR A 37 21.07 -7.09 4.82
N LEU A 38 21.50 -7.16 3.56
CA LEU A 38 20.64 -6.81 2.43
C LEU A 38 19.57 -7.89 2.15
N HIS A 39 19.84 -9.14 2.53
CA HIS A 39 18.95 -10.27 2.24
C HIS A 39 17.61 -10.19 2.99
N THR A 40 17.53 -9.44 4.09
CA THR A 40 16.28 -9.22 4.84
C THR A 40 15.33 -8.25 4.15
N ALA A 41 15.77 -7.56 3.08
CA ALA A 41 14.92 -6.74 2.24
C ALA A 41 13.78 -7.55 1.62
N PHE A 42 14.11 -8.71 1.02
CA PHE A 42 13.13 -9.51 0.29
C PHE A 42 12.00 -10.05 1.20
N PRO A 43 12.30 -10.66 2.37
CA PRO A 43 11.26 -11.00 3.34
C PRO A 43 10.40 -9.80 3.76
N GLY A 44 11.00 -8.64 4.04
CA GLY A 44 10.26 -7.43 4.41
C GLY A 44 9.30 -6.95 3.33
N MET A 45 9.75 -6.96 2.07
CA MET A 45 8.90 -6.66 0.90
C MET A 45 7.72 -7.63 0.80
N MET A 46 7.98 -8.93 0.86
CA MET A 46 6.96 -9.97 0.69
C MET A 46 5.92 -9.93 1.81
N LEU A 47 6.35 -9.81 3.06
CA LEU A 47 5.44 -9.75 4.20
C LEU A 47 4.55 -8.51 4.15
N THR A 48 5.14 -7.34 3.82
CA THR A 48 4.37 -6.09 3.68
C THR A 48 3.36 -6.21 2.55
N LEU A 49 3.73 -6.81 1.42
CA LEU A 49 2.83 -7.06 0.30
C LEU A 49 1.70 -8.03 0.67
N THR A 50 1.99 -9.09 1.43
CA THR A 50 0.95 -9.99 1.95
C THR A 50 -0.02 -9.24 2.87
N GLY A 51 0.49 -8.37 3.74
CA GLY A 51 -0.33 -7.49 4.57
C GLY A 51 -1.26 -6.60 3.74
N ALA A 52 -0.72 -5.92 2.73
CA ALA A 52 -1.49 -5.11 1.79
C ALA A 52 -2.59 -5.92 1.08
N PHE A 53 -2.26 -7.11 0.55
CA PHE A 53 -3.20 -7.97 -0.15
C PHE A 53 -4.36 -8.41 0.76
N LEU A 54 -4.05 -8.92 1.96
CA LEU A 54 -5.07 -9.35 2.92
C LEU A 54 -5.93 -8.17 3.39
N GLY A 55 -5.34 -7.00 3.57
CA GLY A 55 -6.05 -5.78 3.92
C GLY A 55 -7.01 -5.35 2.83
N GLY A 56 -6.54 -5.28 1.58
CA GLY A 56 -7.36 -4.96 0.42
C GLY A 56 -8.52 -5.94 0.25
N PHE A 57 -8.24 -7.25 0.32
CA PHE A 57 -9.27 -8.29 0.29
C PHE A 57 -10.33 -8.10 1.38
N THR A 58 -9.89 -7.84 2.62
CA THR A 58 -10.79 -7.59 3.75
C THR A 58 -11.67 -6.36 3.50
N GLY A 59 -11.07 -5.25 3.03
CA GLY A 59 -11.80 -4.03 2.72
C GLY A 59 -12.84 -4.23 1.61
N PHE A 60 -12.48 -4.94 0.53
CA PHE A 60 -13.43 -5.27 -0.54
C PHE A 60 -14.54 -6.20 -0.05
N PHE A 61 -14.22 -7.19 0.78
CA PHE A 61 -15.21 -8.10 1.35
C PHE A 61 -16.22 -7.35 2.24
N ILE A 62 -15.74 -6.52 3.17
CA ILE A 62 -16.60 -5.69 4.03
C ILE A 62 -17.47 -4.77 3.18
N LYS A 63 -16.87 -4.11 2.18
CA LYS A 63 -17.60 -3.23 1.27
C LYS A 63 -18.73 -3.95 0.55
N ASP A 64 -18.46 -5.13 0.00
CA ASP A 64 -19.47 -5.90 -0.74
C ASP A 64 -20.59 -6.40 0.18
N LEU A 65 -20.24 -6.82 1.40
CA LEU A 65 -21.19 -7.19 2.44
C LEU A 65 -22.11 -6.01 2.81
N VAL A 66 -21.55 -4.84 3.07
CA VAL A 66 -22.32 -3.62 3.39
C VAL A 66 -23.22 -3.21 2.22
N ARG A 67 -22.72 -3.28 0.97
CA ARG A 67 -23.52 -2.97 -0.22
C ARG A 67 -24.70 -3.93 -0.37
N THR A 68 -24.45 -5.22 -0.22
CA THR A 68 -25.48 -6.26 -0.31
C THR A 68 -26.52 -6.11 0.80
N TRP A 69 -26.08 -5.82 2.02
CA TRP A 69 -26.97 -5.53 3.15
C TRP A 69 -27.88 -4.33 2.86
N CYS A 70 -27.35 -3.29 2.22
CA CYS A 70 -28.12 -2.11 1.83
C CYS A 70 -28.93 -2.28 0.52
N GLY A 71 -29.05 -3.49 -0.02
CA GLY A 71 -29.77 -3.77 -1.27
C GLY A 71 -29.13 -3.18 -2.53
N ARG A 72 -27.85 -2.80 -2.47
CA ARG A 72 -27.09 -2.30 -3.62
C ARG A 72 -26.47 -3.47 -4.38
N LYS A 73 -26.17 -3.24 -5.67
CA LYS A 73 -25.47 -4.23 -6.50
C LYS A 73 -24.06 -4.51 -5.97
N PRO A 74 -23.58 -5.77 -6.08
CA PRO A 74 -22.23 -6.16 -5.71
C PRO A 74 -21.16 -5.32 -6.41
N TYR A 75 -20.04 -5.11 -5.75
CA TYR A 75 -18.92 -4.36 -6.31
C TYR A 75 -18.23 -5.16 -7.43
N ARG A 76 -17.99 -4.52 -8.58
CA ARG A 76 -17.40 -5.17 -9.77
C ARG A 76 -15.88 -4.99 -9.92
N GLY A 77 -15.20 -4.38 -8.96
CA GLY A 77 -13.72 -4.31 -8.95
C GLY A 77 -13.10 -3.61 -10.16
N VAL A 78 -13.80 -2.62 -10.75
CA VAL A 78 -13.37 -1.97 -12.01
C VAL A 78 -12.24 -0.97 -11.77
N ASN A 79 -12.27 -0.33 -10.60
CA ASN A 79 -11.25 0.60 -10.12
C ASN A 79 -10.55 -0.08 -8.94
N ASN A 80 -9.23 0.08 -8.80
CA ASN A 80 -8.48 -0.53 -7.70
C ASN A 80 -7.23 0.28 -7.32
N ASP A 81 -7.29 1.60 -7.49
CA ASP A 81 -6.20 2.51 -7.16
C ASP A 81 -6.20 2.90 -5.67
N GLY A 82 -7.38 2.97 -5.06
CA GLY A 82 -7.56 3.40 -3.67
C GLY A 82 -6.90 2.45 -2.68
N TRP A 83 -7.06 1.14 -2.85
CA TRP A 83 -6.43 0.17 -1.94
C TRP A 83 -4.91 0.10 -2.10
N THR A 84 -4.37 0.29 -3.31
CA THR A 84 -2.90 0.30 -3.51
C THR A 84 -2.26 1.58 -2.96
N MET A 85 -2.89 2.74 -3.16
CA MET A 85 -2.47 3.99 -2.52
C MET A 85 -2.59 3.90 -1.00
N GLY A 86 -3.68 3.31 -0.50
CA GLY A 86 -3.90 3.05 0.91
C GLY A 86 -2.83 2.15 1.50
N ALA A 87 -2.47 1.06 0.82
CA ALA A 87 -1.40 0.15 1.23
C ALA A 87 -0.05 0.88 1.35
N PHE A 88 0.29 1.70 0.35
CA PHE A 88 1.52 2.49 0.37
C PHE A 88 1.56 3.44 1.57
N LEU A 89 0.56 4.31 1.69
CA LEU A 89 0.51 5.32 2.75
C LEU A 89 0.44 4.65 4.13
N GLY A 90 -0.36 3.60 4.26
CA GLY A 90 -0.48 2.81 5.47
C GLY A 90 0.83 2.16 5.87
N SER A 91 1.55 1.53 4.94
CA SER A 91 2.87 0.95 5.21
C SER A 91 3.87 2.01 5.68
N PHE A 92 3.84 3.20 5.08
CA PHE A 92 4.73 4.30 5.45
C PHE A 92 4.45 4.79 6.86
N VAL A 93 3.19 5.12 7.15
CA VAL A 93 2.76 5.62 8.46
C VAL A 93 2.96 4.57 9.54
N GLY A 94 2.63 3.30 9.27
CA GLY A 94 2.84 2.21 10.22
C GLY A 94 4.31 2.00 10.56
N THR A 95 5.19 2.09 9.56
CA THR A 95 6.64 2.02 9.78
C THR A 95 7.13 3.22 10.59
N LEU A 96 6.69 4.44 10.27
CA LEU A 96 7.05 5.66 11.00
C LEU A 96 6.58 5.61 12.46
N LEU A 97 5.35 5.18 12.72
CA LEU A 97 4.83 5.01 14.07
C LEU A 97 5.69 4.03 14.87
N GLN A 98 6.13 2.94 14.24
CA GLN A 98 7.01 1.99 14.88
C GLN A 98 8.40 2.57 15.17
N VAL A 99 8.97 3.37 14.25
CA VAL A 99 10.23 4.12 14.49
C VAL A 99 10.08 5.05 15.69
N MET A 100 8.96 5.78 15.79
CA MET A 100 8.74 6.75 16.86
C MET A 100 8.50 6.11 18.22
N THR A 101 7.91 4.92 18.26
CA THR A 101 7.49 4.26 19.50
C THR A 101 8.44 3.17 19.99
N SER A 102 9.36 2.71 19.14
CA SER A 102 10.29 1.62 19.47
C SER A 102 11.71 2.15 19.68
N ALA A 103 12.17 2.14 20.93
CA ALA A 103 13.50 2.64 21.32
C ALA A 103 14.67 1.90 20.62
N ASP A 104 14.46 0.62 20.30
CA ASP A 104 15.47 -0.25 19.68
C ASP A 104 15.18 -0.57 18.21
N GLY A 105 14.24 0.13 17.56
CA GLY A 105 13.83 -0.16 16.18
C GLY A 105 13.25 -1.57 15.98
N ALA A 106 12.89 -2.26 17.05
CA ALA A 106 12.30 -3.59 17.00
C ALA A 106 10.90 -3.50 16.37
N ASN A 107 10.61 -4.46 15.49
CA ASN A 107 9.33 -4.72 14.83
C ASN A 107 8.92 -3.71 13.74
N LEU A 108 9.86 -3.01 13.12
CA LEU A 108 9.61 -2.14 11.95
C LEU A 108 8.79 -2.84 10.86
N VAL A 109 9.13 -4.10 10.57
CA VAL A 109 8.40 -4.92 9.58
C VAL A 109 6.97 -5.18 10.04
N VAL A 110 6.72 -5.35 11.33
CA VAL A 110 5.34 -5.50 11.85
C VAL A 110 4.55 -4.20 11.63
N GLY A 111 5.18 -3.05 11.91
CA GLY A 111 4.59 -1.74 11.64
C GLY A 111 4.24 -1.57 10.16
N SER A 112 5.13 -1.96 9.25
CA SER A 112 4.87 -1.91 7.80
C SER A 112 3.74 -2.85 7.38
N ILE A 113 3.69 -4.08 7.90
CA ILE A 113 2.63 -5.07 7.60
C ILE A 113 1.27 -4.58 8.07
N VAL A 114 1.15 -4.20 9.35
CA VAL A 114 -0.12 -3.77 9.96
C VAL A 114 -0.59 -2.47 9.31
N GLY A 115 0.33 -1.54 9.08
CA GLY A 115 0.06 -0.31 8.35
C GLY A 115 -0.45 -0.57 6.94
N ALA A 116 0.22 -1.45 6.18
CA ALA A 116 -0.20 -1.83 4.84
C ALA A 116 -1.58 -2.48 4.83
N TYR A 117 -1.86 -3.37 5.79
CA TYR A 117 -3.16 -4.03 5.95
C TYR A 117 -4.28 -3.02 6.19
N LEU A 118 -4.15 -2.17 7.22
CA LEU A 118 -5.17 -1.19 7.58
C LEU A 118 -5.35 -0.15 6.48
N GLY A 119 -4.23 0.33 5.90
CA GLY A 119 -4.25 1.27 4.81
C GLY A 119 -4.95 0.73 3.57
N ALA A 120 -4.65 -0.52 3.18
CA ALA A 120 -5.30 -1.19 2.06
C ALA A 120 -6.80 -1.42 2.32
N ALA A 121 -7.17 -1.87 3.52
CA ALA A 121 -8.56 -2.09 3.92
C ALA A 121 -9.37 -0.79 3.87
N CYS A 122 -8.84 0.28 4.45
CA CYS A 122 -9.44 1.61 4.43
C CYS A 122 -9.50 2.19 3.01
N GLY A 123 -8.46 1.98 2.20
CA GLY A 123 -8.39 2.46 0.82
C GLY A 123 -9.35 1.74 -0.14
N ALA A 124 -9.69 0.47 0.14
CA ALA A 124 -10.67 -0.30 -0.64
C ALA A 124 -12.11 0.24 -0.50
N LEU A 125 -12.44 0.88 0.62
CA LEU A 125 -13.78 1.45 0.87
C LEU A 125 -14.14 2.60 -0.12
N PRO A 126 -13.35 3.69 -0.23
CA PRO A 126 -13.61 4.80 -1.13
C PRO A 126 -13.13 4.55 -2.58
N ASP A 127 -12.60 3.37 -2.89
CA ASP A 127 -11.93 3.02 -4.15
C ASP A 127 -12.74 3.35 -5.43
N GLU A 128 -14.07 3.37 -5.35
CA GLU A 128 -14.96 3.79 -6.44
C GLU A 128 -14.79 5.26 -6.84
N PHE A 129 -14.38 6.11 -5.89
CA PHE A 129 -14.23 7.55 -6.07
C PHE A 129 -12.80 7.97 -6.40
N VAL A 130 -11.81 7.16 -6.00
CA VAL A 130 -10.39 7.51 -6.14
C VAL A 130 -9.99 7.59 -7.63
N THR A 131 -10.27 6.55 -8.41
CA THR A 131 -9.89 6.53 -9.83
C THR A 131 -10.53 7.67 -10.65
N PRO A 132 -11.83 8.00 -10.50
CA PRO A 132 -12.39 9.19 -11.15
C PRO A 132 -11.71 10.51 -10.75
N ILE A 133 -11.37 10.68 -9.47
CA ILE A 133 -10.66 11.88 -9.00
C ILE A 133 -9.28 11.97 -9.64
N LEU A 134 -8.53 10.87 -9.69
CA LEU A 134 -7.22 10.80 -10.34
C LEU A 134 -7.31 11.09 -11.84
N SER A 135 -8.32 10.55 -12.54
CA SER A 135 -8.57 10.85 -13.95
C SER A 135 -8.77 12.35 -14.17
N ARG A 136 -9.63 12.98 -13.36
CA ARG A 136 -9.88 14.42 -13.43
C ARG A 136 -8.65 15.26 -13.13
N MET A 137 -7.81 14.83 -12.19
CA MET A 137 -6.55 15.53 -11.88
C MET A 137 -5.57 15.46 -13.06
N ASN A 138 -5.48 14.31 -13.74
CA ASN A 138 -4.63 14.15 -14.91
C ASN A 138 -5.15 14.93 -16.12
N GLU A 139 -6.47 14.96 -16.35
CA GLU A 139 -7.10 15.77 -17.41
C GLU A 139 -6.80 17.27 -17.25
N ASN A 140 -6.73 17.76 -16.01
CA ASN A 140 -6.48 19.16 -15.69
C ASN A 140 -4.98 19.50 -15.58
N ARG A 141 -4.09 18.54 -15.80
CA ARG A 141 -2.66 18.79 -15.72
C ARG A 141 -2.22 19.52 -16.99
N PRO A 142 -1.65 20.73 -16.91
CA PRO A 142 -1.17 21.42 -18.09
C PRO A 142 -0.13 20.53 -18.78
N ALA A 143 -0.21 20.44 -20.11
CA ALA A 143 0.73 19.65 -20.90
C ALA A 143 2.17 20.13 -20.61
N GLU A 144 2.93 19.28 -19.91
CA GLU A 144 4.38 19.43 -19.73
C GLU A 144 5.12 19.10 -21.03
#